data_AF-A0A1G0QY54-F1
#
_entry.id   AF-A0A1G0QY54-F1
#
_cell.length_a   1.000
_cell.length_b   1.000
_cell.length_c   1.000
_cell.angle_alpha   90.00
_cell.angle_beta   90.00
_cell.angle_gamma   90.00
#
_symmetry.space_group_name_H-M   'P 1'
#
loop_
_entity.id
_entity.type
_entity.pdbx_description
1 polymer ?
#
loop_
_entity_poly.entity_id
_entity_poly.type
_entity_poly.pdbx_seq_one_letter_code
_entity_poly.pdbx_strand_id
1 'polypeptide(L)'
;MKTIDEVIKAKTTGLYYGNRLIIPFQAHFLKVVIENEIITDFSSGSKGIIVNEEDDFTNLYFLDYKDLKNSLTKYESIKFVVVEKGKDIFNLKNHKKIAVYLEEKHKARIEETDADILFIE
;
A
#
# COMPACT_ATOMS: atom_id res chain seq x y z
N MET A 1 15.49 8.61 2.01
CA MET A 1 14.01 8.52 1.99
C MET A 1 13.37 9.42 0.93
N LYS A 2 12.58 8.81 0.03
CA LYS A 2 11.72 9.53 -0.93
C LYS A 2 10.35 9.79 -0.30
N THR A 3 9.78 10.95 -0.57
CA THR A 3 8.38 11.29 -0.26
C THR A 3 7.41 10.51 -1.15
N ILE A 4 6.17 10.39 -0.71
CA ILE A 4 5.09 9.76 -1.49
C ILE A 4 4.93 10.51 -2.83
N ASP A 5 4.92 11.84 -2.78
CA ASP A 5 4.75 12.69 -3.97
C ASP A 5 5.93 12.55 -4.96
N GLU A 6 7.18 12.44 -4.48
CA GLU A 6 8.34 12.16 -5.33
C GLU A 6 8.22 10.82 -6.03
N VAL A 7 7.79 9.77 -5.33
CA VAL A 7 7.60 8.43 -5.90
C VAL A 7 6.56 8.45 -7.02
N ILE A 8 5.41 9.09 -6.78
CA ILE A 8 4.32 9.22 -7.76
C ILE A 8 4.81 10.03 -8.98
N LYS A 9 5.40 11.21 -8.75
CA LYS A 9 5.85 12.10 -9.82
C LYS A 9 6.96 11.48 -10.67
N ALA A 10 7.90 10.78 -10.04
CA ALA A 10 8.98 10.07 -10.73
C ALA A 10 8.54 8.73 -11.34
N LYS A 11 7.29 8.30 -11.11
CA LYS A 11 6.76 6.98 -11.49
C LYS A 11 7.66 5.84 -11.01
N THR A 12 8.22 5.98 -9.80
CA THR A 12 9.04 4.93 -9.20
C THR A 12 8.14 3.76 -8.85
N THR A 13 8.44 2.57 -9.39
CA THR A 13 7.68 1.36 -9.09
C THR A 13 8.12 0.74 -7.77
N GLY A 14 7.18 0.14 -7.05
CA GLY A 14 7.46 -0.84 -6.01
C GLY A 14 7.76 -2.22 -6.59
N LEU A 15 7.88 -3.20 -5.70
CA LEU A 15 8.15 -4.60 -6.04
C LEU A 15 7.18 -5.52 -5.31
N TYR A 16 6.91 -6.71 -5.86
CA TYR A 16 6.17 -7.75 -5.16
C TYR A 16 6.79 -9.14 -5.35
N TYR A 17 6.76 -9.96 -4.29
CA TYR A 17 7.27 -11.34 -4.29
C TYR A 17 6.43 -12.20 -3.37
N GLY A 18 5.76 -13.22 -3.90
CA GLY A 18 4.85 -14.05 -3.10
C GLY A 18 3.77 -13.19 -2.47
N ASN A 19 3.65 -13.25 -1.15
CA ASN A 19 2.69 -12.47 -0.37
C ASN A 19 3.21 -11.11 0.13
N ARG A 20 4.39 -10.69 -0.34
CA ARG A 20 5.06 -9.46 0.07
C ARG A 20 4.94 -8.39 -1.01
N LEU A 21 4.57 -7.19 -0.60
CA LEU A 21 4.65 -5.97 -1.38
C LEU A 21 5.67 -5.02 -0.74
N ILE A 22 6.49 -4.37 -1.58
CA ILE A 22 7.57 -3.48 -1.18
C ILE A 22 7.35 -2.14 -1.86
N ILE A 23 7.14 -1.09 -1.08
CA ILE A 23 6.89 0.26 -1.61
C ILE A 23 8.06 1.21 -1.29
N PRO A 24 8.47 2.08 -2.24
CA PRO A 24 9.72 2.84 -2.16
C PRO A 24 9.57 4.15 -1.36
N PHE A 25 8.79 4.12 -0.27
CA PHE A 25 8.60 5.23 0.67
C PHE A 25 8.19 4.67 2.03
N GLN A 26 8.29 5.52 3.06
CA GLN A 26 7.73 5.26 4.38
C GLN A 26 6.44 6.06 4.58
N ALA A 27 5.46 5.46 5.25
CA ALA A 27 4.21 6.13 5.58
C ALA A 27 3.54 5.50 6.80
N HIS A 28 2.70 6.27 7.49
CA HIS A 28 1.69 5.75 8.39
C HIS A 28 0.54 5.18 7.57
N PHE A 29 0.30 3.88 7.67
CA PHE A 29 -0.85 3.22 7.05
C PHE A 29 -2.06 3.35 7.94
N LEU A 30 -3.16 3.85 7.39
CA LEU A 30 -4.42 4.03 8.10
C LEU A 30 -5.46 3.00 7.64
N LYS A 31 -5.42 2.62 6.37
CA LYS A 31 -6.31 1.63 5.76
C LYS A 31 -5.60 0.95 4.60
N VAL A 32 -5.75 -0.35 4.49
CA VAL A 32 -5.37 -1.14 3.31
C VAL A 32 -6.62 -1.86 2.81
N VAL A 33 -6.85 -1.81 1.51
CA VAL A 33 -7.95 -2.52 0.83
C VAL A 33 -7.33 -3.45 -0.20
N ILE A 34 -7.68 -4.73 -0.12
CA ILE A 34 -7.25 -5.75 -1.06
C ILE A 34 -8.47 -6.63 -1.37
N GLU A 35 -8.78 -6.82 -2.65
CA GLU A 35 -10.05 -7.44 -3.09
C GLU A 35 -11.27 -6.76 -2.44
N ASN A 36 -12.01 -7.50 -1.61
CA ASN A 36 -13.16 -7.02 -0.82
C ASN A 36 -12.84 -6.86 0.67
N GLU A 37 -11.58 -7.03 1.07
CA GLU A 37 -11.14 -6.96 2.45
C GLU A 37 -10.62 -5.57 2.79
N ILE A 38 -11.09 -5.04 3.93
CA ILE A 38 -10.62 -3.79 4.52
C ILE A 38 -9.80 -4.14 5.76
N ILE A 39 -8.54 -3.73 5.77
CA ILE A 39 -7.60 -3.95 6.88
C ILE A 39 -7.26 -2.58 7.49
N THR A 40 -7.61 -2.41 8.76
CA THR A 40 -7.32 -1.20 9.55
C THR A 40 -6.58 -1.49 10.85
N ASP A 41 -6.43 -2.78 11.21
CA ASP A 41 -5.63 -3.21 12.36
C ASP A 41 -4.27 -3.72 11.87
N PHE A 42 -3.23 -2.92 12.16
CA PHE A 42 -1.83 -3.20 11.83
C PHE A 42 -1.01 -3.59 13.08
N SER A 43 -1.67 -3.93 14.19
CA SER A 43 -1.00 -4.35 15.41
C SER A 43 -0.27 -5.68 15.23
N SER A 44 0.76 -5.93 16.03
CA SER A 44 1.59 -7.14 15.95
C SER A 44 0.84 -8.46 16.19
N GLY A 45 -0.39 -8.41 16.70
CA GLY A 45 -1.27 -9.57 16.88
C GLY A 45 -2.36 -9.73 15.81
N SER A 46 -2.46 -8.78 14.87
CA SER A 46 -3.38 -8.80 13.74
C SER A 46 -3.01 -9.93 12.76
N LYS A 47 -4.01 -10.65 12.25
CA LYS A 47 -3.80 -11.76 11.32
C LYS A 47 -3.68 -11.33 9.85
N GLY A 48 -4.04 -10.10 9.51
CA GLY A 48 -4.18 -9.70 8.10
C GLY A 48 -2.86 -9.30 7.44
N ILE A 49 -2.21 -8.28 8.00
CA ILE A 49 -1.05 -7.66 7.37
C ILE A 49 0.00 -7.24 8.40
N ILE A 50 1.26 -7.48 8.07
CA ILE A 50 2.40 -6.93 8.83
C ILE A 50 3.02 -5.80 8.01
N VAL A 51 3.13 -4.63 8.63
CA VAL A 51 3.80 -3.45 8.07
C VAL A 51 5.16 -3.30 8.74
N ASN A 52 6.24 -3.53 8.00
CA ASN A 52 7.61 -3.34 8.48
C ASN A 52 8.26 -2.18 7.73
N GLU A 53 8.57 -1.12 8.46
CA GLU A 53 9.24 0.07 7.93
C GLU A 53 10.76 -0.13 7.98
N GLU A 54 11.41 0.10 6.86
CA GLU A 54 12.87 0.05 6.68
C GLU A 54 13.36 1.44 6.28
N ASP A 55 14.66 1.73 6.40
CA ASP A 55 15.20 3.09 6.23
C ASP A 55 14.76 3.83 4.95
N ASP A 56 14.58 3.11 3.83
CA ASP A 56 14.24 3.70 2.53
C ASP A 56 12.96 3.14 1.88
N PHE A 57 12.29 2.18 2.53
CA PHE A 57 11.12 1.50 1.95
C PHE A 57 10.23 0.90 3.03
N THR A 58 9.02 0.49 2.66
CA THR A 58 8.13 -0.25 3.54
C THR A 58 7.78 -1.61 2.96
N ASN A 59 7.83 -2.63 3.81
CA ASN A 59 7.37 -3.98 3.52
C ASN A 59 5.96 -4.18 4.05
N LEU A 60 5.12 -4.76 3.22
CA LEU A 60 3.75 -5.16 3.51
C LEU A 60 3.65 -6.66 3.27
N TYR A 61 3.46 -7.43 4.34
CA TYR A 61 3.25 -8.88 4.25
C TYR A 61 1.78 -9.20 4.46
N PHE A 62 1.11 -9.67 3.41
CA PHE A 62 -0.30 -10.05 3.43
C PHE A 62 -0.39 -11.52 3.87
N LEU A 63 -0.61 -11.76 5.16
CA LEU A 63 -0.45 -13.10 5.76
C LEU A 63 -1.53 -14.08 5.33
N ASP A 64 -2.72 -13.58 5.00
CA ASP A 64 -3.84 -14.40 4.51
C ASP A 64 -3.68 -14.81 3.03
N TYR A 65 -2.65 -14.30 2.36
CA TYR A 65 -2.39 -14.53 0.95
C TYR A 65 -1.14 -15.39 0.79
N LYS A 66 -1.19 -16.42 -0.05
CA LYS A 66 -0.01 -17.23 -0.39
C LYS A 66 0.87 -16.55 -1.45
N ASP A 67 0.22 -15.97 -2.46
CA ASP A 67 0.87 -15.25 -3.55
C ASP A 67 -0.07 -14.14 -4.05
N LEU A 68 0.37 -12.89 -3.97
CA LEU A 68 -0.47 -11.74 -4.32
C LEU A 68 -0.87 -11.74 -5.80
N LYS A 69 0.03 -12.17 -6.70
CA LYS A 69 -0.23 -12.13 -8.15
C LYS A 69 -1.32 -13.13 -8.55
N ASN A 70 -1.31 -14.31 -7.92
CA ASN A 70 -2.27 -15.37 -8.22
C ASN A 70 -3.60 -15.18 -7.49
N SER A 71 -3.60 -14.49 -6.35
CA SER A 71 -4.83 -14.14 -5.63
C SER A 71 -5.59 -13.00 -6.31
N LEU A 72 -4.88 -11.93 -6.68
CA LEU A 72 -5.51 -10.75 -7.27
C LEU A 72 -5.84 -10.98 -8.74
N THR A 73 -7.06 -10.64 -9.15
CA THR A 73 -7.40 -10.55 -10.56
C THR A 73 -6.60 -9.43 -11.23
N LYS A 74 -6.37 -9.54 -12.55
CA LYS A 74 -5.58 -8.56 -13.32
C LYS A 74 -6.10 -7.11 -13.30
N TYR A 75 -7.32 -6.89 -12.80
CA TYR A 75 -7.95 -5.58 -12.69
C TYR A 75 -7.98 -5.06 -11.25
N GLU A 76 -7.64 -5.90 -10.28
CA GLU A 76 -7.61 -5.51 -8.88
C GLU A 76 -6.32 -4.79 -8.54
N SER A 77 -6.46 -3.76 -7.72
CA SER A 77 -5.37 -2.99 -7.16
C SER A 77 -5.41 -3.14 -5.65
N ILE A 78 -4.25 -3.19 -5.02
CA ILE A 78 -4.12 -3.02 -3.58
C ILE A 78 -4.18 -1.51 -3.31
N LYS A 79 -5.07 -1.06 -2.43
CA LYS A 79 -5.28 0.37 -2.18
C LYS A 79 -4.94 0.74 -0.76
N PHE A 80 -4.42 1.94 -0.56
CA PHE A 80 -4.03 2.43 0.75
C PHE A 80 -4.62 3.81 1.02
N VAL A 81 -4.93 4.06 2.29
CA VAL A 81 -4.95 5.41 2.86
C VAL A 81 -3.71 5.52 3.73
N VAL A 82 -2.82 6.44 3.37
CA VAL A 82 -1.54 6.63 4.04
C VAL A 82 -1.28 8.10 4.34
N VAL A 83 -0.44 8.35 5.35
CA VAL A 83 0.09 9.67 5.66
C VAL A 83 1.61 9.58 5.66
N GLU A 84 2.27 10.48 4.94
CA GLU A 84 3.73 10.52 4.89
C GLU A 84 4.34 10.68 6.30
N LYS A 85 5.48 10.02 6.53
CA LYS A 85 6.18 10.12 7.82
C LYS A 85 6.54 11.56 8.15
N GLY A 86 6.35 11.92 9.42
CA GLY A 86 6.57 13.28 9.92
C GLY A 86 5.41 14.25 9.68
N LYS A 87 4.35 13.85 8.96
CA LYS A 87 3.11 14.62 8.85
C LYS A 87 2.09 14.20 9.91
N ASP A 88 1.25 15.16 10.31
CA ASP A 88 0.16 14.93 11.26
C ASP A 88 -0.93 14.04 10.65
N ILE A 89 -1.19 12.89 11.27
CA ILE A 89 -2.21 11.93 10.85
C ILE A 89 -3.63 12.43 11.11
N PHE A 90 -3.83 13.39 12.01
CA PHE A 90 -5.15 13.96 12.32
C PHE A 90 -5.55 15.06 11.33
N ASN A 91 -4.61 15.58 10.55
CA ASN A 91 -4.90 16.49 9.45
C ASN A 91 -5.25 15.71 8.18
N LEU A 92 -6.54 15.63 7.85
CA LEU A 92 -7.06 14.91 6.69
C LEU A 92 -6.46 15.37 5.34
N LYS A 93 -5.92 16.59 5.24
CA LYS A 93 -5.24 17.07 4.03
C LYS A 93 -3.92 16.34 3.76
N ASN A 94 -3.34 15.71 4.79
CA ASN A 94 -2.13 14.92 4.66
C ASN A 94 -2.41 13.48 4.19
N HIS A 95 -3.69 13.08 4.12
CA HIS A 95 -4.07 11.73 3.74
C HIS A 95 -3.94 11.58 2.23
N LYS A 96 -3.18 10.58 1.83
CA LYS A 96 -2.95 10.20 0.44
C LYS A 96 -3.60 8.87 0.19
N LYS A 97 -4.40 8.82 -0.86
CA LYS A 97 -5.03 7.61 -1.36
C LYS A 97 -4.20 7.07 -2.50
N ILE A 98 -3.72 5.84 -2.35
CA ILE A 98 -2.79 5.22 -3.29
C ILE A 98 -3.42 3.94 -3.80
N ALA A 99 -3.32 3.70 -5.10
CA ALA A 99 -3.60 2.43 -5.74
C ALA A 99 -2.28 1.80 -6.22
N VAL A 100 -2.13 0.51 -5.96
CA VAL A 100 -0.98 -0.29 -6.37
C VAL A 100 -1.44 -1.44 -7.25
N TYR A 101 -0.90 -1.48 -8.46
CA TYR A 101 -1.20 -2.49 -9.47
C TYR A 101 -0.01 -3.43 -9.61
N LEU A 102 -0.26 -4.73 -9.50
CA LEU A 102 0.76 -5.74 -9.73
C LEU A 102 0.92 -5.96 -11.23
N GLU A 103 2.15 -5.84 -11.71
CA GLU A 103 2.49 -5.96 -13.13
C GLU A 103 3.45 -7.13 -13.37
N GLU A 104 3.78 -7.39 -14.62
CA GLU A 104 4.77 -8.43 -14.94
C GLU A 104 6.16 -8.09 -14.38
N LYS A 105 7.00 -9.13 -14.24
CA LYS A 105 8.39 -9.04 -13.76
C LYS A 105 8.53 -8.42 -12.35
N HIS A 106 7.63 -8.79 -11.44
CA HIS A 106 7.69 -8.40 -10.02
C HIS A 106 7.56 -6.89 -9.76
N LYS A 107 6.96 -6.14 -10.68
CA LYS A 107 6.77 -4.69 -10.55
C LYS A 107 5.43 -4.36 -9.93
N ALA A 108 5.41 -3.34 -9.08
CA ALA A 108 4.19 -2.77 -8.53
C ALA A 108 4.09 -1.30 -8.96
N ARG A 109 3.15 -0.97 -9.85
CA ARG A 109 2.90 0.42 -10.28
C ARG A 109 2.08 1.13 -9.20
N ILE A 110 2.48 2.34 -8.85
CA ILE A 110 1.91 3.12 -7.74
C ILE A 110 1.31 4.39 -8.32
N GLU A 111 0.04 4.66 -7.99
CA GLU A 111 -0.69 5.83 -8.46
C GLU A 111 -1.48 6.47 -7.33
N GLU A 112 -1.58 7.80 -7.34
CA GLU A 112 -2.54 8.52 -6.51
C GLU A 112 -3.95 8.36 -7.10
N THR A 113 -4.96 8.22 -6.25
CA THR A 113 -6.35 8.07 -6.70
C THR A 113 -7.32 8.85 -5.81
N ASP A 114 -8.23 9.59 -6.42
CA ASP A 114 -9.27 10.32 -5.71
C ASP A 114 -10.55 9.51 -5.48
N ALA A 115 -10.57 8.24 -5.87
CA ALA A 115 -11.79 7.45 -5.91
C ALA A 115 -12.29 7.08 -4.50
N ASP A 116 -13.03 7.99 -3.86
CA ASP A 116 -13.76 7.78 -2.60
C ASP A 116 -14.64 6.53 -2.64
N ILE A 117 -15.20 6.23 -3.81
CA ILE A 117 -16.06 5.06 -4.05
C ILE A 117 -15.33 3.74 -3.77
N LEU A 118 -13.99 3.72 -3.85
CA LEU A 118 -13.18 2.53 -3.64
C LEU A 118 -12.86 2.24 -2.17
N PHE A 119 -13.26 3.12 -1.24
CA PHE A 119 -12.97 3.01 0.19
C PHE A 119 -14.24 3.03 1.06
N ILE A 120 -15.42 2.84 0.47
CA ILE A 120 -16.71 2.77 1.20
C ILE A 120 -16.71 1.55 2.14
N GLU A 121 -17.25 1.72 3.34
CA GLU A 121 -17.46 0.68 4.37
C GLU A 121 -18.67 -0.20 4.08
#